data_AF-A0A523BYQ1-F1
#
_entry.id   AF-A0A523BYQ1-F1
#
_cell.length_a   1.000
_cell.length_b   1.000
_cell.length_c   1.000
_cell.angle_alpha   90.00
_cell.angle_beta   90.00
_cell.angle_gamma   90.00
#
_symmetry.space_group_name_H-M   'P 1'
#
loop_
_entity.id
_entity.type
_entity.pdbx_description
1 polymer ?
#
loop_
_entity_poly.entity_id
_entity_poly.type
_entity_poly.pdbx_seq_one_letter_code
_entity_poly.pdbx_strand_id
1 'polypeptide(L)'
;MSETRVTKRRVAVMVDTPVFARLWAEAQAEGVSVAEVVRRIIDERIRGDSARLGVPVVEDAVRRVMEPHVDRLAGMLAHAGVAAGTAAWLARALVNLLTQVDPDEAWEQAVARAKTGLRRSLKAAEEDEDEEDRD
;
A
#
# COMPACT_ATOMS: atom_id res chain seq x y z
N MET A 1 29.40 -28.88 2.58
CA MET A 1 29.04 -27.65 1.85
C MET A 1 29.46 -27.85 0.41
N SER A 2 28.53 -28.20 -0.47
CA SER A 2 28.84 -28.44 -1.89
C SER A 2 29.04 -27.11 -2.60
N GLU A 3 30.26 -26.90 -3.07
CA GLU A 3 30.67 -25.75 -3.86
C GLU A 3 30.02 -25.86 -5.25
N THR A 4 29.01 -25.03 -5.52
CA THR A 4 28.33 -24.99 -6.80
C THR A 4 29.31 -24.49 -7.88
N ARG A 5 29.93 -25.40 -8.63
CA ARG A 5 30.80 -25.04 -9.74
C ARG A 5 30.02 -24.28 -10.81
N VAL A 6 30.32 -22.98 -10.95
CA VAL A 6 29.76 -22.15 -12.01
C VAL A 6 30.40 -22.57 -13.34
N THR A 7 29.65 -23.31 -14.14
CA THR A 7 30.13 -23.81 -15.44
C THR A 7 29.83 -22.75 -16.51
N LYS A 8 30.86 -22.12 -17.07
CA LYS A 8 30.70 -21.09 -18.12
C LYS A 8 30.46 -21.76 -19.48
N ARG A 9 29.44 -21.32 -20.21
CA ARG A 9 29.14 -21.76 -21.60
C ARG A 9 29.21 -20.57 -22.55
N ARG A 10 29.70 -20.79 -23.78
CA ARG A 10 29.71 -19.78 -24.85
C ARG A 10 28.45 -19.94 -25.70
N VAL A 11 27.79 -18.83 -26.01
CA VAL A 11 26.62 -18.75 -26.87
C VAL A 11 26.89 -17.67 -27.92
N ALA A 12 26.67 -17.97 -29.19
CA ALA A 12 26.75 -17.01 -30.28
C ALA A 12 25.32 -16.62 -30.70
N VAL A 13 25.06 -15.32 -30.83
CA VAL A 13 23.72 -14.79 -31.14
C VAL A 13 23.87 -13.69 -32.17
N MET A 14 22.94 -13.63 -33.13
CA MET A 14 22.86 -12.51 -34.07
C MET A 14 21.87 -11.48 -33.51
N VAL A 15 22.26 -10.21 -33.53
CA VAL A 15 21.46 -9.07 -33.07
C VAL A 15 21.49 -7.99 -34.14
N ASP A 16 20.44 -7.16 -34.18
CA ASP A 16 20.39 -6.05 -35.11
C ASP A 16 21.52 -5.04 -34.86
N THR A 17 22.02 -4.45 -35.93
CA THR A 17 23.05 -3.39 -35.90
C THR A 17 22.79 -2.28 -34.86
N PRO A 18 21.57 -1.71 -34.73
CA PRO A 18 21.30 -0.71 -33.70
C PRO A 18 21.42 -1.25 -32.27
N VAL A 19 21.04 -2.51 -32.03
CA VAL A 19 21.13 -3.14 -30.71
C VAL A 19 22.59 -3.37 -30.34
N PHE A 20 23.39 -3.87 -31.28
CA PHE A 20 24.82 -4.04 -31.08
C PHE A 20 25.52 -2.71 -30.80
N ALA A 21 25.18 -1.66 -31.54
CA ALA A 21 25.76 -0.33 -31.35
C ALA A 21 25.48 0.21 -29.93
N ARG A 22 24.26 0.02 -29.40
CA ARG A 22 23.91 0.40 -28.03
C ARG A 22 24.71 -0.39 -26.99
N LEU A 23 24.77 -1.71 -27.13
CA LEU A 23 25.52 -2.57 -26.21
C LEU A 23 27.02 -2.25 -26.21
N TRP A 24 27.56 -1.93 -27.39
CA TRP A 24 28.95 -1.51 -27.53
C TRP A 24 29.21 -0.16 -26.86
N ALA A 25 28.34 0.82 -27.07
CA ALA A 25 28.47 2.14 -26.45
C ALA A 25 28.40 2.06 -24.91
N GLU A 26 27.47 1.25 -24.38
CA GLU A 26 27.35 1.01 -22.94
C GLU A 26 28.58 0.31 -22.36
N ALA A 27 29.09 -0.72 -23.06
CA ALA A 27 30.32 -1.41 -22.69
C ALA A 27 31.54 -0.46 -22.64
N GLN A 28 31.66 0.45 -23.60
CA GLN A 28 32.72 1.46 -23.62
C GLN A 28 32.57 2.49 -22.51
N ALA A 29 31.35 2.97 -22.25
CA ALA A 29 31.09 3.94 -21.19
C ALA A 29 31.45 3.40 -19.80
N GLU A 30 31.24 2.11 -19.57
CA GLU A 30 31.50 1.45 -18.30
C GLU A 30 32.87 0.75 -18.22
N GLY A 31 33.63 0.72 -19.31
CA GLY A 31 34.94 0.07 -19.36
C GLY A 31 34.89 -1.45 -19.22
N VAL A 32 33.77 -2.08 -19.59
CA VAL A 32 33.56 -3.53 -19.48
C VAL A 32 33.40 -4.19 -20.86
N SER A 33 33.39 -5.53 -20.90
CA SER A 33 33.12 -6.26 -22.14
C SER A 33 31.62 -6.27 -22.47
N VAL A 34 31.27 -6.28 -23.76
CA VAL A 34 29.87 -6.44 -24.22
C VAL A 34 29.21 -7.70 -23.63
N ALA A 35 29.96 -8.78 -23.47
CA ALA A 35 29.45 -10.02 -22.88
C ALA A 35 29.04 -9.85 -21.41
N GLU A 36 29.68 -8.93 -20.68
CA GLU A 36 29.35 -8.64 -19.28
C GLU A 36 28.11 -7.75 -19.18
N VAL A 37 27.99 -6.75 -20.05
CA VAL A 37 26.77 -5.92 -20.18
C VAL A 37 25.56 -6.81 -20.49
N VAL A 38 25.70 -7.70 -21.47
CA VAL A 38 24.63 -8.66 -21.83
C VAL A 38 24.29 -9.57 -20.65
N ARG A 39 25.30 -10.05 -19.89
CA ARG A 39 25.03 -10.88 -18.71
C ARG A 39 24.26 -10.11 -17.65
N ARG A 40 24.63 -8.87 -17.36
CA ARG A 40 23.93 -8.02 -16.39
C ARG A 40 22.47 -7.83 -16.78
N ILE A 41 22.20 -7.49 -18.05
CA ILE A 41 20.84 -7.30 -18.56
C ILE A 41 20.02 -8.59 -18.41
N ILE A 42 20.61 -9.74 -18.74
CA ILE A 42 19.94 -11.05 -18.60
C ILE A 42 19.67 -11.36 -17.13
N ASP A 43 20.64 -11.16 -16.23
CA ASP A 43 20.49 -11.41 -14.80
C ASP A 43 19.43 -10.50 -14.17
N GLU A 44 19.43 -9.21 -14.51
CA GLU A 44 18.40 -8.26 -14.08
C GLU A 44 17.02 -8.67 -14.58
N ARG A 45 16.92 -9.09 -15.85
CA ARG A 45 15.65 -9.55 -16.41
C ARG A 45 15.15 -10.80 -15.71
N ILE A 46 16.01 -11.80 -15.49
CA ILE A 46 15.65 -13.05 -14.80
C ILE A 46 15.25 -12.76 -13.35
N ARG A 47 15.98 -11.90 -12.64
CA ARG A 47 15.62 -11.48 -11.28
C ARG A 47 14.30 -10.74 -11.25
N GLY A 48 14.07 -9.81 -12.17
CA GLY A 48 12.82 -9.07 -12.29
C GLY A 48 11.63 -9.97 -12.62
N ASP A 49 11.81 -10.96 -13.49
CA ASP A 49 10.76 -11.93 -13.83
C ASP A 49 10.52 -12.92 -12.67
N SER A 50 11.58 -13.33 -11.95
CA SER A 50 11.45 -14.14 -10.73
C SER A 50 10.75 -13.38 -9.60
N ALA A 51 11.04 -12.10 -9.43
CA ALA A 51 10.36 -11.22 -8.48
C ALA A 51 8.87 -11.08 -8.84
N ARG A 52 8.56 -10.82 -10.11
CA ARG A 52 7.15 -10.75 -10.59
C ARG A 52 6.37 -12.05 -10.37
N LEU A 53 7.03 -13.20 -10.51
CA LEU A 53 6.41 -14.50 -10.20
C LEU A 53 6.26 -14.75 -8.69
N GLY A 54 7.14 -14.16 -7.86
CA GLY A 54 7.09 -14.28 -6.40
C GLY A 54 6.10 -13.32 -5.72
N VAL A 55 5.80 -12.17 -6.33
CA VAL A 55 4.81 -11.19 -5.82
C VAL A 55 3.49 -11.82 -5.39
N PRO A 56 2.79 -12.64 -6.21
CA PRO A 56 1.50 -13.20 -5.79
C PRO A 56 1.62 -14.11 -4.56
N VAL A 57 2.76 -14.79 -4.36
CA VAL A 57 3.01 -15.63 -3.18
C VAL A 57 3.20 -14.78 -1.93
N VAL A 58 3.90 -13.65 -2.06
CA VAL A 58 4.10 -12.70 -0.96
C VAL A 58 2.81 -11.99 -0.61
N GLU A 59 2.03 -11.55 -1.60
CA GLU A 59 0.72 -10.92 -1.39
C GLU A 59 -0.25 -11.87 -0.67
N ASP A 60 -0.28 -13.15 -1.05
CA ASP A 60 -1.14 -14.15 -0.40
C ASP A 60 -0.69 -14.40 1.06
N ALA A 61 0.62 -14.46 1.30
CA ALA A 61 1.16 -14.59 2.65
C ALA A 61 0.82 -13.37 3.54
N VAL A 62 0.96 -12.15 3.00
CA VAL A 62 0.62 -10.91 3.71
C VAL A 62 -0.88 -10.85 3.98
N ARG A 63 -1.71 -11.18 3.00
CA ARG A 63 -3.18 -11.21 3.14
C ARG A 63 -3.59 -12.16 4.25
N ARG A 64 -3.06 -13.38 4.27
CA ARG A 64 -3.39 -14.39 5.29
C ARG A 64 -3.08 -13.93 6.72
N VAL A 65 -2.06 -13.08 6.89
CA VAL A 65 -1.71 -12.52 8.20
C VAL A 65 -2.60 -11.33 8.54
N MET A 66 -2.88 -10.45 7.59
CA MET A 66 -3.62 -9.21 7.83
C MET A 66 -5.13 -9.40 7.95
N GLU A 67 -5.72 -10.27 7.12
CA GLU A 67 -7.16 -10.41 6.96
C GLU A 67 -7.91 -10.70 8.29
N PRO A 68 -7.40 -11.57 9.19
CA PRO A 68 -8.03 -11.76 10.51
C PRO A 68 -8.05 -10.51 11.39
N HIS A 69 -7.04 -9.64 11.26
CA HIS A 69 -6.98 -8.38 12.01
C HIS A 69 -7.93 -7.34 11.45
N VAL A 70 -8.02 -7.25 10.12
CA VAL A 70 -8.98 -6.38 9.43
C VAL A 70 -10.42 -6.77 9.80
N ASP A 71 -10.74 -8.06 9.75
CA ASP A 71 -12.07 -8.56 10.12
C ASP A 71 -12.41 -8.27 11.58
N ARG A 72 -11.44 -8.45 12.49
CA ARG A 72 -11.63 -8.15 13.91
C ARG A 72 -11.87 -6.66 14.14
N LEU A 73 -11.10 -5.79 13.48
CA LEU A 73 -11.29 -4.34 13.56
C LEU A 73 -12.64 -3.92 12.99
N ALA A 74 -13.04 -4.46 11.84
CA ALA A 74 -14.34 -4.21 11.24
C ALA A 74 -15.49 -4.65 12.18
N GLY A 75 -15.37 -5.82 12.80
CA GLY A 75 -16.34 -6.30 13.79
C GLY A 75 -16.45 -5.40 15.02
N MET A 76 -15.32 -4.92 15.55
CA MET A 76 -15.31 -3.96 16.66
C MET A 76 -15.95 -2.63 16.27
N LEU A 77 -15.66 -2.14 15.06
CA LEU A 77 -16.20 -0.89 14.55
C LEU A 77 -17.73 -0.98 14.37
N ALA A 78 -18.21 -2.10 13.84
CA ALA A 78 -19.64 -2.38 13.71
C ALA A 78 -20.33 -2.41 15.09
N HIS A 79 -19.73 -3.08 16.07
CA HIS A 79 -20.28 -3.14 17.42
C HIS A 79 -20.34 -1.76 18.08
N ALA A 80 -19.26 -0.97 17.97
CA ALA A 80 -19.22 0.39 18.47
C ALA A 80 -20.26 1.28 17.76
N GLY A 81 -20.45 1.11 16.45
CA GLY A 81 -21.46 1.83 15.67
C GLY A 81 -22.88 1.53 16.13
N VAL A 82 -23.21 0.27 16.40
CA VAL A 82 -24.53 -0.13 16.96
C VAL A 82 -24.75 0.46 18.35
N ALA A 83 -23.73 0.41 19.22
CA ALA A 83 -23.81 0.99 20.56
C ALA A 83 -24.02 2.52 20.50
N ALA A 84 -23.25 3.22 19.65
CA ALA A 84 -23.39 4.65 19.44
C ALA A 84 -24.77 5.02 18.86
N GLY A 85 -25.26 4.27 17.87
CA GLY A 85 -26.59 4.46 17.29
C GLY A 85 -27.71 4.24 18.31
N THR A 86 -27.57 3.25 19.18
CA THR A 86 -28.54 2.98 20.26
C THR A 86 -28.54 4.10 21.29
N ALA A 87 -27.36 4.60 21.69
CA ALA A 87 -27.24 5.73 22.60
C ALA A 87 -27.85 7.02 22.01
N ALA A 88 -27.60 7.29 20.72
CA ALA A 88 -28.19 8.39 19.98
C ALA A 88 -29.73 8.29 19.91
N TRP A 89 -30.25 7.11 19.62
CA TRP A 89 -31.70 6.87 19.59
C TRP A 89 -32.34 7.09 20.96
N LEU A 90 -31.73 6.57 22.03
CA LEU A 90 -32.19 6.80 23.40
C LEU A 90 -32.15 8.28 23.79
N ALA A 91 -31.10 9.01 23.39
CA ALA A 91 -31.01 10.45 23.62
C ALA A 91 -32.13 11.21 22.89
N ARG A 92 -32.43 10.86 21.63
CA ARG A 92 -33.54 11.45 20.86
C ARG A 92 -34.90 11.14 21.51
N ALA A 93 -35.11 9.89 21.94
CA ALA A 93 -36.33 9.49 22.65
C ALA A 93 -36.50 10.23 23.99
N LEU A 94 -35.41 10.48 24.72
CA LEU A 94 -35.42 11.23 25.96
C LEU A 94 -35.75 12.71 25.74
N VAL A 95 -35.15 13.34 24.72
CA VAL A 95 -35.45 14.74 24.32
C VAL A 95 -36.94 14.89 23.96
N ASN A 96 -37.48 13.92 23.21
CA ASN A 96 -38.90 13.86 22.86
C ASN A 96 -39.84 13.76 24.06
N LEU A 97 -39.42 13.08 25.13
CA LEU A 97 -40.23 12.88 26.33
C LEU A 97 -40.11 14.03 27.33
N LEU A 98 -38.95 14.69 27.40
CA LEU A 98 -38.61 15.64 28.48
C LEU A 98 -38.62 17.11 28.07
N THR A 99 -38.63 17.44 26.78
CA THR A 99 -38.52 18.83 26.32
C THR A 99 -39.50 19.15 25.19
N GLN A 100 -39.88 20.43 25.04
CA GLN A 100 -40.62 20.93 23.85
C GLN A 100 -39.69 21.23 22.66
N VAL A 101 -38.44 20.76 22.71
CA VAL A 101 -37.44 21.00 21.66
C VAL A 101 -37.66 20.00 20.55
N ASP A 102 -37.63 20.47 19.30
CA ASP A 102 -37.70 19.58 18.14
C ASP A 102 -36.45 18.68 18.15
N PRO A 103 -36.61 17.35 18.33
CA PRO A 103 -35.51 16.40 18.38
C PRO A 103 -34.66 16.38 17.10
N ASP A 104 -35.25 16.74 15.97
CA ASP A 104 -34.61 16.63 14.66
C ASP A 104 -33.66 17.82 14.47
N GLU A 105 -34.06 19.02 14.89
CA GLU A 105 -33.21 20.20 14.90
C GLU A 105 -32.02 20.04 15.86
N ALA A 106 -32.25 19.48 17.06
CA ALA A 106 -31.19 19.21 18.02
C ALA A 106 -30.19 18.16 17.52
N TRP A 107 -30.67 17.13 16.81
CA TRP A 107 -29.84 16.11 16.18
C TRP A 107 -28.98 16.69 15.05
N GLU A 108 -29.56 17.51 14.16
CA GLU A 108 -28.82 18.14 13.06
C GLU A 108 -27.68 19.02 13.58
N GLN A 109 -27.92 19.81 14.63
CA GLN A 109 -26.87 20.62 15.25
C GLN A 109 -25.75 19.77 15.86
N ALA A 110 -26.08 18.66 16.52
CA ALA A 110 -25.09 17.73 17.08
C ALA A 110 -24.25 17.07 15.98
N VAL A 111 -24.88 16.62 14.89
CA VAL A 111 -24.21 16.04 13.72
C VAL A 111 -23.31 17.06 13.03
N ALA A 112 -23.76 18.32 12.89
CA ALA A 112 -22.95 19.39 12.30
C ALA A 112 -21.68 19.67 13.12
N ARG A 113 -21.80 19.72 14.46
CA ARG A 113 -20.65 19.88 15.37
C ARG A 113 -19.70 18.69 15.30
N ALA A 114 -20.22 17.46 15.29
CA ALA A 114 -19.42 16.25 15.17
C ALA A 114 -18.67 16.19 13.82
N LYS A 115 -19.34 16.49 12.70
CA LYS A 115 -18.71 16.58 11.37
C LYS A 115 -17.59 17.62 11.32
N THR A 116 -17.79 18.76 11.98
CA THR A 116 -16.78 19.82 12.03
C THR A 116 -15.58 19.41 12.88
N GLY A 117 -15.81 18.71 14.00
CA GLY A 117 -14.75 18.13 14.83
C GLY A 117 -13.93 17.09 14.07
N LEU A 118 -14.60 16.18 13.36
CA LEU A 118 -13.95 15.14 12.55
C LEU A 118 -13.10 15.74 11.42
N ARG A 119 -13.61 16.78 10.75
CA ARG A 119 -12.83 17.50 9.73
C ARG A 119 -11.57 18.16 10.29
N ARG A 120 -11.62 18.69 11.51
CA ARG A 120 -10.43 19.25 12.17
C ARG A 120 -9.43 18.16 12.57
N SER A 121 -9.89 17.02 13.07
CA SER A 121 -8.98 15.93 13.45
C SER A 121 -8.31 15.29 12.24
N LEU A 122 -9.03 15.17 11.11
CA LEU A 122 -8.45 14.69 9.84
C LEU A 122 -7.41 15.67 9.29
N LYS A 123 -7.70 16.97 9.31
CA LYS A 123 -6.75 17.99 8.87
C LYS A 123 -5.49 18.04 9.74
N ALA A 124 -5.63 17.83 11.05
CA ALA A 124 -4.48 17.74 11.95
C ALA A 124 -3.62 16.49 11.68
N ALA A 125 -4.24 15.35 11.35
CA ALA A 125 -3.51 14.14 10.98
C ALA A 125 -2.75 14.29 9.65
N GLU A 126 -3.32 15.01 8.68
CA GLU A 126 -2.64 15.35 7.41
C GLU A 126 -1.44 16.29 7.63
N GLU A 127 -1.54 17.23 8.55
CA GLU A 127 -0.43 18.16 8.89
C GLU A 127 0.72 17.46 9.63
N ASP A 128 0.43 16.45 10.45
CA ASP A 128 1.44 15.64 11.15
C ASP A 128 2.20 14.69 10.18
N GLU A 129 1.52 14.12 9.18
CA GLU A 129 2.16 13.28 8.14
C GLU A 129 3.11 14.10 7.23
N ASP A 130 2.77 15.36 6.92
CA ASP A 130 3.59 16.27 6.10
C ASP A 130 4.86 16.79 6.84
N GLU A 131 4.90 16.70 8.17
CA GLU A 131 6.07 17.06 9.00
C GLU A 131 7.07 15.89 9.14
N GLU A 132 6.62 14.63 9.22
CA GLU A 132 7.51 13.46 9.26
C GLU A 132 8.26 13.21 7.94
N ASP A 133 7.71 13.62 6.80
CA ASP A 133 8.37 13.51 5.48
C ASP A 133 9.43 14.60 5.20
N ARG A 134 9.67 15.53 6.15
CA ARG A 134 10.62 16.65 6.01
C ARG A 134 11.90 16.53 6.85
N ASP A 135 12.01 15.50 7.70
CA ASP A 135 13.22 15.18 8.49
C ASP A 135 14.01 13.99 7.91
#